data_AF-A0A442BH90-F1
#
_entry.id   AF-A0A442BH90-F1
#
_cell.length_a   1.000
_cell.length_b   1.000
_cell.length_c   1.000
_cell.angle_alpha   90.00
_cell.angle_beta   90.00
_cell.angle_gamma   90.00
#
_symmetry.space_group_name_H-M   'P 1'
#
loop_
_entity.id
_entity.type
_entity.pdbx_description
1 polymer ?
#
loop_
_entity_poly.entity_id
_entity_poly.type
_entity_poly.pdbx_seq_one_letter_code
_entity_poly.pdbx_strand_id
1 'polypeptide(L)'
;MTNALEHTVLQLAMLVGSLRAQSFSRKIAKALAARAPDSVRCRFIEIGELPLYNADLDSDEPPAAWSAFRAAMRECDAVLFVTPEYNRSIPGCLKNALDVGSRPPGKSVFKGMPAGVVSVTPHKLGAFGANHALRQTFAFLDMPVMQQPEAYIGNVAELLDDKGAVTNADTATFLEDFMASLETWIRTVHPGGSSFDAFMKQREKIAEDYVNGDASSLKAIVTRAGPATFFSPRGDHLEGADAVAGRYERDAASFHKGGNTDLEVLQASASGDLAFWSGLQHAKARIGKNGEATEMTLRVTEVFRLEDGAFKLVHRHADPVH
;
A
#
# COMPACT_ATOMS: atom_id res chain seq x y z
N MET A 1 -24.56 -14.98 13.75
CA MET A 1 -24.31 -14.82 12.30
C MET A 1 -22.91 -14.26 12.19
N THR A 2 -21.98 -15.04 11.67
CA THR A 2 -20.56 -14.69 11.55
C THR A 2 -20.41 -13.54 10.57
N ASN A 3 -20.10 -12.34 11.07
CA ASN A 3 -19.62 -11.25 10.22
C ASN A 3 -18.27 -11.70 9.66
N ALA A 4 -18.24 -12.07 8.39
CA ALA A 4 -17.00 -12.20 7.65
C ALA A 4 -16.34 -10.82 7.68
N LEU A 5 -15.15 -10.76 8.26
CA LEU A 5 -14.29 -9.58 8.25
C LEU A 5 -13.97 -9.28 6.78
N GLU A 6 -14.58 -8.25 6.20
CA GLU A 6 -14.19 -7.75 4.88
C GLU A 6 -12.82 -7.07 5.05
N HIS A 7 -11.77 -7.84 4.76
CA HIS A 7 -10.40 -7.36 4.79
C HIS A 7 -10.17 -6.35 3.66
N THR A 8 -9.40 -5.29 3.95
CA THR A 8 -8.83 -4.39 2.93
C THR A 8 -8.28 -5.16 1.75
N VAL A 9 -8.73 -4.78 0.54
CA VAL A 9 -8.26 -5.38 -0.71
C VAL A 9 -6.81 -4.94 -0.99
N LEU A 10 -5.87 -5.85 -0.79
CA LEU A 10 -4.45 -5.64 -1.04
C LEU A 10 -4.18 -5.45 -2.53
N GLN A 11 -3.44 -4.40 -2.91
CA GLN A 11 -2.98 -4.19 -4.27
C GLN A 11 -1.66 -4.95 -4.49
N LEU A 12 -1.72 -6.08 -5.21
CA LEU A 12 -0.55 -6.92 -5.49
C LEU A 12 0.01 -6.63 -6.89
N ALA A 13 1.21 -6.06 -6.96
CA ALA A 13 1.94 -5.90 -8.22
C ALA A 13 2.39 -7.26 -8.76
N MET A 14 2.03 -7.58 -10.00
CA MET A 14 2.48 -8.79 -10.71
C MET A 14 3.59 -8.40 -11.69
N LEU A 15 4.84 -8.74 -11.36
CA LEU A 15 6.00 -8.52 -12.23
C LEU A 15 6.41 -9.82 -12.94
N VAL A 16 6.20 -9.86 -14.25
CA VAL A 16 6.48 -11.05 -15.07
C VAL A 16 7.84 -10.89 -15.76
N GLY A 17 8.81 -11.74 -15.39
CA GLY A 17 10.18 -11.71 -15.90
C GLY A 17 10.35 -12.20 -17.34
N SER A 18 9.33 -12.13 -18.21
CA SER A 18 9.44 -12.65 -19.57
C SER A 18 8.55 -11.85 -20.54
N LEU A 19 9.19 -11.33 -21.59
CA LEU A 19 8.56 -10.42 -22.56
C LEU A 19 7.99 -11.13 -23.79
N ARG A 20 8.29 -12.42 -24.00
CA ARG A 20 7.81 -13.15 -25.18
C ARG A 20 6.29 -13.32 -25.13
N ALA A 21 5.64 -13.23 -26.29
CA ALA A 21 4.18 -13.35 -26.41
C ALA A 21 3.62 -14.67 -25.81
N GLN A 22 4.34 -15.78 -25.98
CA GLN A 22 3.95 -17.11 -25.48
C GLN A 22 4.56 -17.46 -24.11
N SER A 23 4.78 -16.47 -23.26
CA SER A 23 5.45 -16.66 -21.95
C SER A 23 4.69 -17.60 -21.02
N PHE A 24 5.36 -18.68 -20.59
CA PHE A 24 4.85 -19.55 -19.52
C PHE A 24 4.73 -18.82 -18.20
N SER A 25 5.68 -17.94 -17.86
CA SER A 25 5.61 -17.10 -16.66
C SER A 25 4.36 -16.22 -16.65
N ARG A 26 3.98 -15.65 -17.81
CA ARG A 26 2.74 -14.86 -17.91
C ARG A 26 1.49 -15.74 -17.76
N LYS A 27 1.48 -16.94 -18.33
CA LYS A 27 0.37 -17.89 -18.18
C LYS A 27 0.18 -18.30 -16.71
N ILE A 28 1.26 -18.63 -16.01
CA ILE A 28 1.24 -18.93 -14.57
C ILE A 28 0.84 -17.71 -13.73
N ALA A 29 1.35 -16.51 -14.04
CA ALA A 29 0.96 -15.28 -13.34
C ALA A 29 -0.56 -15.01 -13.47
N LYS A 30 -1.15 -15.26 -14.64
CA LYS A 30 -2.61 -15.17 -14.83
C LYS A 30 -3.36 -16.25 -14.03
N ALA A 31 -2.82 -17.46 -13.97
CA ALA A 31 -3.42 -18.55 -13.19
C ALA A 31 -3.41 -18.27 -11.68
N LEU A 32 -2.33 -17.66 -11.16
CA LEU A 32 -2.22 -17.15 -9.79
C LEU A 32 -3.23 -16.02 -9.54
N ALA A 33 -3.30 -15.03 -10.42
CA ALA A 33 -4.24 -13.92 -10.28
C ALA A 33 -5.71 -14.36 -10.30
N ALA A 34 -6.06 -15.38 -11.09
CA ALA A 34 -7.40 -15.96 -11.12
C ALA A 34 -7.76 -16.78 -9.86
N ARG A 35 -6.77 -17.09 -9.02
CA ARG A 35 -6.90 -17.83 -7.74
C ARG A 35 -6.54 -16.95 -6.54
N ALA A 36 -6.38 -15.65 -6.75
CA ALA A 36 -6.16 -14.72 -5.66
C ALA A 36 -7.41 -14.71 -4.76
N PRO A 37 -7.23 -14.67 -3.43
CA PRO A 37 -8.35 -14.39 -2.51
C PRO A 37 -9.05 -13.09 -2.90
N ASP A 38 -10.35 -12.95 -2.60
CA ASP A 38 -11.14 -11.75 -2.91
C ASP A 38 -10.54 -10.46 -2.28
N SER A 39 -9.79 -10.64 -1.19
CA SER A 39 -9.05 -9.61 -0.47
C SER A 39 -7.72 -9.23 -1.11
N VAL A 40 -7.39 -9.75 -2.30
CA VAL A 40 -6.18 -9.45 -3.07
C VAL A 40 -6.53 -9.10 -4.51
N ARG A 41 -6.26 -7.86 -4.90
CA ARG A 41 -6.38 -7.39 -6.28
C ARG A 41 -5.03 -7.40 -6.98
N CYS A 42 -4.87 -8.32 -7.93
CA CYS A 42 -3.66 -8.42 -8.73
C CYS A 42 -3.63 -7.37 -9.86
N ARG A 43 -2.51 -6.65 -9.98
CA ARG A 43 -2.26 -5.67 -11.05
C ARG A 43 -0.98 -6.02 -11.79
N PHE A 44 -1.09 -6.30 -13.09
CA PHE A 44 0.06 -6.52 -13.94
C PHE A 44 0.77 -5.20 -14.23
N ILE A 45 2.04 -5.10 -13.83
CA ILE A 45 2.89 -3.94 -14.11
C ILE A 45 3.89 -4.36 -15.17
N GLU A 46 3.79 -3.72 -16.34
CA GLU A 46 4.57 -4.08 -17.51
C GLU A 46 6.00 -3.51 -17.42
N ILE A 47 6.99 -4.37 -17.70
CA ILE A 47 8.43 -4.02 -17.62
C ILE A 47 9.14 -4.07 -18.97
N GLY A 48 8.41 -4.41 -20.04
CA GLY A 48 9.00 -4.63 -21.38
C GLY A 48 9.51 -3.37 -22.05
N GLU A 49 8.92 -2.22 -21.73
CA GLU A 49 9.23 -0.92 -22.34
C GLU A 49 10.18 -0.09 -21.48
N LEU A 50 10.81 -0.67 -20.44
CA LEU A 50 11.77 0.04 -19.61
C LEU A 50 13.11 0.15 -20.34
N PRO A 51 13.60 1.37 -20.65
CA PRO A 51 14.98 1.55 -21.08
C PRO A 51 15.93 0.97 -20.05
N LEU A 52 17.09 0.46 -20.51
CA LEU A 52 18.13 -0.01 -19.60
C LEU A 52 18.56 1.11 -18.66
N TYR A 53 18.69 0.78 -17.39
CA TYR A 53 19.11 1.73 -16.37
C TYR A 53 20.49 2.30 -16.72
N ASN A 54 20.53 3.62 -16.85
CA ASN A 54 21.75 4.42 -16.88
C ASN A 54 21.59 5.55 -15.86
N ALA A 55 22.51 5.66 -14.91
CA ALA A 55 22.46 6.68 -13.86
C ALA A 55 22.43 8.12 -14.42
N ASP A 56 23.00 8.35 -15.61
CA ASP A 56 22.97 9.67 -16.26
C ASP A 56 21.55 10.12 -16.64
N LEU A 57 20.63 9.16 -16.81
CA LEU A 57 19.23 9.44 -17.14
C LEU A 57 18.36 9.57 -15.89
N ASP A 58 18.87 9.31 -14.69
CA ASP A 58 18.11 9.43 -13.44
C ASP A 58 18.27 10.84 -12.83
N SER A 59 17.86 11.84 -13.61
CA SER A 59 17.84 13.26 -13.25
C SER A 59 16.46 13.69 -12.74
N ASP A 60 16.20 15.00 -12.68
CA ASP A 60 14.87 15.53 -12.37
C ASP A 60 13.83 15.19 -13.47
N GLU A 61 14.28 14.83 -14.67
CA GLU A 61 13.44 14.42 -15.81
C GLU A 61 13.86 13.03 -16.33
N PRO A 62 13.58 11.95 -15.58
CA PRO A 62 13.92 10.60 -16.02
C PRO A 62 13.00 10.12 -17.16
N PRO A 63 13.40 9.07 -17.91
CA PRO A 63 12.55 8.48 -18.95
C PRO A 63 11.12 8.24 -18.47
N ALA A 64 10.13 8.64 -19.28
CA ALA A 64 8.72 8.55 -18.90
C ALA A 64 8.28 7.15 -18.45
N ALA A 65 8.84 6.11 -19.08
CA ALA A 65 8.61 4.72 -18.69
C ALA A 65 9.09 4.39 -17.26
N TRP A 66 10.21 4.97 -16.81
CA TRP A 66 10.69 4.79 -15.44
C TRP A 66 9.77 5.48 -14.44
N SER A 67 9.35 6.72 -14.72
CA SER A 67 8.40 7.47 -13.90
C SER A 67 7.07 6.73 -13.77
N ALA A 68 6.52 6.25 -14.89
CA ALA A 68 5.27 5.49 -14.91
C ALA A 68 5.37 4.17 -14.13
N PHE A 69 6.48 3.43 -14.29
CA PHE A 69 6.72 2.20 -13.53
C PHE A 69 6.82 2.48 -12.02
N ARG A 70 7.63 3.46 -11.62
CA ARG A 70 7.79 3.86 -10.21
C ARG A 70 6.46 4.32 -9.61
N ALA A 71 5.64 5.07 -10.36
CA ALA A 71 4.32 5.50 -9.91
C ALA A 71 3.37 4.31 -9.73
N ALA A 72 3.28 3.40 -10.71
CA ALA A 72 2.44 2.22 -10.62
C ALA A 72 2.82 1.29 -9.46
N MET A 73 4.12 1.13 -9.18
CA MET A 73 4.61 0.35 -8.04
C MET A 73 4.22 0.99 -6.69
N ARG A 74 4.24 2.33 -6.56
CA ARG A 74 3.86 3.02 -5.32
C ARG A 74 2.37 2.87 -4.96
N GLU A 75 1.54 2.53 -5.94
CA GLU A 75 0.12 2.25 -5.75
C GLU A 75 -0.14 0.80 -5.30
N CYS A 76 0.91 0.00 -5.07
CA CYS A 76 0.81 -1.39 -4.67
C CYS A 76 1.30 -1.59 -3.22
N ASP A 77 0.67 -2.51 -2.51
CA ASP A 77 1.01 -2.86 -1.12
C ASP A 77 2.10 -3.93 -1.04
N ALA A 78 2.22 -4.74 -2.09
CA ALA A 78 3.15 -5.88 -2.19
C ALA A 78 3.45 -6.20 -3.66
N VAL A 79 4.42 -7.09 -3.88
CA VAL A 79 4.83 -7.54 -5.21
C VAL A 79 5.01 -9.06 -5.30
N LEU A 80 4.45 -9.66 -6.34
CA LEU A 80 4.69 -11.05 -6.73
C LEU A 80 5.49 -11.09 -8.02
N PHE A 81 6.69 -11.64 -7.93
CA PHE A 81 7.58 -11.87 -9.05
C PHE A 81 7.31 -13.25 -9.66
N VAL A 82 7.05 -13.30 -10.96
CA VAL A 82 6.90 -14.56 -11.71
C VAL A 82 7.97 -14.63 -12.79
N THR A 83 9.01 -15.43 -12.56
CA THR A 83 10.26 -15.37 -13.35
C THR A 83 10.59 -16.71 -14.02
N PRO A 84 11.07 -16.73 -15.28
CA PRO A 84 11.82 -17.86 -15.78
C PRO A 84 13.27 -17.83 -15.26
N GLU A 85 14.06 -18.83 -15.65
CA GLU A 85 15.51 -18.87 -15.43
C GLU A 85 16.26 -18.72 -16.75
N TYR A 86 17.12 -17.71 -16.84
CA TYR A 86 18.09 -17.54 -17.91
C TYR A 86 19.50 -17.70 -17.32
N ASN A 87 20.22 -18.71 -17.80
CA ASN A 87 21.63 -18.96 -17.44
C ASN A 87 21.89 -18.99 -15.91
N ARG A 88 21.07 -19.74 -15.17
CA ARG A 88 21.12 -19.86 -13.69
C ARG A 88 20.77 -18.59 -12.91
N SER A 89 20.15 -17.60 -13.55
CA SER A 89 19.75 -16.36 -12.89
C SER A 89 18.44 -15.79 -13.46
N ILE A 90 18.06 -14.62 -12.97
CA ILE A 90 16.90 -13.88 -13.44
C ILE A 90 17.15 -13.24 -14.83
N PRO A 91 16.10 -13.05 -15.63
CA PRO A 91 16.18 -12.34 -16.90
C PRO A 91 16.62 -10.88 -16.75
N GLY A 92 17.36 -10.38 -17.74
CA GLY A 92 17.89 -9.00 -17.73
C GLY A 92 16.80 -7.93 -17.61
N CYS A 93 15.63 -8.12 -18.24
CA CYS A 93 14.52 -7.17 -18.11
C CYS A 93 13.99 -7.09 -16.67
N LEU A 94 13.96 -8.21 -15.93
CA LEU A 94 13.53 -8.23 -14.54
C LEU A 94 14.53 -7.55 -13.64
N LYS A 95 15.83 -7.81 -13.85
CA LYS A 95 16.90 -7.12 -13.13
C LYS A 95 16.89 -5.62 -13.41
N ASN A 96 16.65 -5.21 -14.66
CA ASN A 96 16.52 -3.80 -15.03
C ASN A 96 15.35 -3.12 -14.30
N ALA A 97 14.20 -3.79 -14.18
CA ALA A 97 13.06 -3.26 -13.43
C ALA A 97 13.40 -3.03 -11.95
N LEU A 98 14.15 -3.96 -11.33
CA LEU A 98 14.64 -3.80 -9.96
C LEU A 98 15.59 -2.59 -9.85
N ASP A 99 16.51 -2.43 -10.79
CA ASP A 99 17.46 -1.33 -10.81
C ASP A 99 16.74 0.02 -10.96
N VAL A 100 15.84 0.14 -11.93
CA VAL A 100 15.01 1.35 -12.15
C VAL A 100 14.15 1.68 -10.93
N GLY A 101 13.49 0.69 -10.33
CA GLY A 101 12.61 0.90 -9.17
C GLY A 101 13.35 1.19 -7.86
N SER A 102 14.61 0.78 -7.74
CA SER A 102 15.45 1.05 -6.55
C SER A 102 15.92 2.52 -6.44
N ARG A 103 15.63 3.32 -7.47
CA ARG A 103 16.18 4.66 -7.65
C ARG A 103 15.10 5.75 -7.78
N PRO A 104 15.43 7.03 -7.53
CA PRO A 104 16.73 7.55 -7.05
C PRO A 104 17.04 7.14 -5.60
N PRO A 105 18.28 7.32 -5.10
CA PRO A 105 18.64 6.99 -3.72
C PRO A 105 17.65 7.56 -2.70
N GLY A 106 17.26 6.75 -1.72
CA GLY A 106 16.28 7.13 -0.69
C GLY A 106 14.81 7.13 -1.15
N LYS A 107 14.52 6.88 -2.44
CA LYS A 107 13.16 6.83 -3.01
C LYS A 107 12.82 5.48 -3.67
N SER A 108 13.51 4.42 -3.27
CA SER A 108 13.23 3.05 -3.73
C SER A 108 11.75 2.70 -3.52
N VAL A 109 11.09 2.20 -4.56
CA VAL A 109 9.69 1.73 -4.48
C VAL A 109 9.56 0.36 -3.82
N PHE A 110 10.69 -0.31 -3.56
CA PHE A 110 10.73 -1.66 -2.99
C PHE A 110 10.98 -1.68 -1.48
N LYS A 111 11.48 -0.58 -0.90
CA LYS A 111 11.84 -0.55 0.52
C LYS A 111 10.63 -0.87 1.39
N GLY A 112 10.72 -1.92 2.22
CA GLY A 112 9.64 -2.40 3.08
C GLY A 112 8.51 -3.13 2.34
N MET A 113 8.55 -3.23 1.01
CA MET A 113 7.48 -3.84 0.21
C MET A 113 7.53 -5.37 0.32
N PRO A 114 6.47 -6.02 0.86
CA PRO A 114 6.41 -7.47 0.94
C PRO A 114 6.47 -8.13 -0.44
N ALA A 115 7.13 -9.27 -0.51
CA ALA A 115 7.40 -9.94 -1.77
C ALA A 115 7.06 -11.43 -1.77
N GLY A 116 6.59 -11.92 -2.92
CA GLY A 116 6.52 -13.35 -3.25
C GLY A 116 7.32 -13.67 -4.52
N VAL A 117 7.80 -14.90 -4.66
CA VAL A 117 8.52 -15.35 -5.85
C VAL A 117 8.01 -16.70 -6.31
N VAL A 118 7.61 -16.76 -7.58
CA VAL A 118 7.28 -18.00 -8.30
C VAL A 118 8.21 -18.11 -9.49
N SER A 119 8.96 -19.20 -9.57
CA SER A 119 9.81 -19.48 -10.73
C SER A 119 9.18 -20.54 -11.63
N VAL A 120 9.34 -20.38 -12.95
CA VAL A 120 8.63 -21.17 -13.95
C VAL A 120 9.57 -21.61 -15.06
N THR A 121 9.56 -22.90 -15.40
CA THR A 121 10.40 -23.43 -16.48
C THR A 121 9.78 -24.67 -17.12
N PRO A 122 10.07 -24.95 -18.41
CA PRO A 122 9.74 -26.25 -19.01
C PRO A 122 10.57 -27.40 -18.45
N HIS A 123 11.58 -27.15 -17.61
CA HIS A 123 12.48 -28.18 -17.08
C HIS A 123 12.17 -28.56 -15.62
N LYS A 124 12.62 -29.75 -15.21
CA LYS A 124 12.25 -30.35 -13.91
C LYS A 124 12.64 -29.54 -12.67
N LEU A 125 13.74 -28.78 -12.71
CA LEU A 125 14.27 -28.06 -11.53
C LEU A 125 13.46 -26.80 -11.14
N GLY A 126 12.40 -26.45 -11.86
CA GLY A 126 11.51 -25.36 -11.44
C GLY A 126 12.16 -23.97 -11.40
N ALA A 127 13.27 -23.76 -12.12
CA ALA A 127 13.99 -22.49 -12.18
C ALA A 127 14.51 -22.02 -10.80
N PHE A 128 14.94 -22.99 -9.98
CA PHE A 128 15.50 -22.81 -8.65
C PHE A 128 16.60 -21.73 -8.58
N GLY A 129 17.51 -21.69 -9.56
CA GLY A 129 18.61 -20.72 -9.56
C GLY A 129 18.12 -19.29 -9.68
N ALA A 130 17.14 -19.04 -10.57
CA ALA A 130 16.54 -17.72 -10.71
C ALA A 130 15.74 -17.29 -9.47
N ASN A 131 15.04 -18.22 -8.81
CA ASN A 131 14.29 -17.91 -7.60
C ASN A 131 15.21 -17.38 -6.49
N HIS A 132 16.30 -18.10 -6.22
CA HIS A 132 17.27 -17.70 -5.19
C HIS A 132 18.10 -16.47 -5.60
N ALA A 133 18.50 -16.36 -6.87
CA ALA A 133 19.20 -15.16 -7.36
C ALA A 133 18.35 -13.89 -7.18
N LEU A 134 17.03 -14.01 -7.38
CA LEU A 134 16.11 -12.91 -7.13
C LEU A 134 16.04 -12.55 -5.64
N ARG A 135 15.85 -13.55 -4.77
CA ARG A 135 15.78 -13.38 -3.31
C ARG A 135 17.03 -12.73 -2.73
N GLN A 136 18.21 -12.99 -3.30
CA GLN A 136 19.44 -12.33 -2.89
C GLN A 136 19.36 -10.80 -3.07
N THR A 137 18.71 -10.30 -4.13
CA THR A 137 18.55 -8.87 -4.38
C THR A 137 17.67 -8.19 -3.32
N PHE A 138 16.67 -8.92 -2.81
CA PHE A 138 15.73 -8.41 -1.81
C PHE A 138 16.39 -8.03 -0.49
N ALA A 139 17.49 -8.70 -0.11
CA ALA A 139 18.24 -8.36 1.09
C ALA A 139 18.78 -6.92 1.04
N PHE A 140 19.23 -6.45 -0.12
CA PHE A 140 19.68 -5.06 -0.29
C PHE A 140 18.52 -4.08 -0.45
N LEU A 141 17.47 -4.47 -1.17
CA LEU A 141 16.30 -3.62 -1.40
C LEU A 141 15.37 -3.50 -0.17
N ASP A 142 15.71 -4.18 0.93
CA ASP A 142 14.96 -4.16 2.20
C ASP A 142 13.51 -4.65 2.01
N MET A 143 13.35 -5.77 1.29
CA MET A 143 12.05 -6.35 0.97
C MET A 143 11.75 -7.57 1.85
N PRO A 144 10.69 -7.56 2.67
CA PRO A 144 10.29 -8.75 3.42
C PRO A 144 9.65 -9.80 2.49
N VAL A 145 10.44 -10.80 2.11
CA VAL A 145 10.00 -11.87 1.19
C VAL A 145 9.42 -13.08 1.94
N MET A 146 8.30 -13.60 1.44
CA MET A 146 7.70 -14.84 1.94
C MET A 146 8.69 -16.00 1.78
N GLN A 147 9.03 -16.66 2.89
CA GLN A 147 10.01 -17.75 2.90
C GLN A 147 9.40 -19.10 2.50
N GLN A 148 8.17 -19.37 2.95
CA GLN A 148 7.43 -20.60 2.67
C GLN A 148 5.96 -20.29 2.38
N PRO A 149 5.29 -21.09 1.52
CA PRO A 149 5.87 -22.14 0.70
C PRO A 149 6.76 -21.57 -0.41
N GLU A 150 7.84 -22.29 -0.75
CA GLU A 150 8.61 -22.02 -1.97
C GLU A 150 7.82 -22.48 -3.21
N ALA A 151 7.93 -21.72 -4.32
CA ALA A 151 7.20 -22.03 -5.57
C ALA A 151 8.13 -22.22 -6.77
N TYR A 152 8.34 -23.49 -7.11
CA TYR A 152 9.21 -23.96 -8.19
C TYR A 152 8.40 -24.74 -9.23
N ILE A 153 7.85 -24.05 -10.23
CA ILE A 153 7.01 -24.66 -11.26
C ILE A 153 7.88 -25.24 -12.38
N GLY A 154 8.19 -26.53 -12.28
CA GLY A 154 8.86 -27.31 -13.32
C GLY A 154 7.89 -27.89 -14.34
N ASN A 155 8.42 -28.37 -15.47
CA ASN A 155 7.67 -29.06 -16.53
C ASN A 155 6.38 -28.33 -16.98
N VAL A 156 6.39 -26.99 -16.96
CA VAL A 156 5.17 -26.17 -17.10
C VAL A 156 4.35 -26.45 -18.37
N ALA A 157 4.98 -26.93 -19.43
CA ALA A 157 4.29 -27.28 -20.68
C ALA A 157 3.29 -28.43 -20.51
N GLU A 158 3.51 -29.32 -19.53
CA GLU A 158 2.62 -30.46 -19.21
C GLU A 158 1.48 -30.04 -18.27
N LEU A 159 1.58 -28.86 -17.66
CA LEU A 159 0.62 -28.37 -16.65
C LEU A 159 -0.46 -27.45 -17.24
N LEU A 160 -0.30 -27.05 -18.51
CA LEU A 160 -1.12 -26.06 -19.17
C LEU A 160 -1.83 -26.66 -20.40
N ASP A 161 -3.03 -26.18 -20.71
CA ASP A 161 -3.67 -26.42 -22.00
C ASP A 161 -3.12 -25.49 -23.11
N ASP A 162 -3.62 -25.68 -24.33
CA ASP A 162 -3.27 -24.87 -25.50
C ASP A 162 -3.59 -23.38 -25.33
N LYS A 163 -4.56 -23.05 -24.47
CA LYS A 163 -4.98 -21.68 -24.14
C LYS A 163 -4.15 -21.10 -22.98
N GLY A 164 -3.31 -21.90 -22.35
CA GLY A 164 -2.46 -21.52 -21.21
C GLY A 164 -3.16 -21.56 -19.85
N ALA A 165 -4.30 -22.25 -19.73
CA ALA A 165 -4.97 -22.51 -18.47
C ALA A 165 -4.33 -23.72 -17.77
N VAL A 166 -4.23 -23.68 -16.44
CA VAL A 166 -3.71 -24.79 -15.63
C VAL A 166 -4.71 -25.93 -15.61
N THR A 167 -4.31 -27.11 -16.09
CA THR A 167 -5.16 -28.32 -16.17
C THR A 167 -4.85 -29.33 -15.08
N ASN A 168 -3.63 -29.32 -14.54
CA ASN A 168 -3.25 -30.20 -13.45
C ASN A 168 -3.87 -29.73 -12.12
N ALA A 169 -4.68 -30.58 -11.48
CA ALA A 169 -5.43 -30.25 -10.27
C ALA A 169 -4.51 -29.91 -9.08
N ASP A 170 -3.45 -30.70 -8.87
CA ASP A 170 -2.49 -30.46 -7.77
C ASP A 170 -1.78 -29.11 -7.93
N THR A 171 -1.43 -28.75 -9.16
CA THR A 171 -0.87 -27.44 -9.49
C THR A 171 -1.89 -26.34 -9.21
N ALA A 172 -3.16 -26.53 -9.58
CA ALA A 172 -4.21 -25.56 -9.30
C ALA A 172 -4.36 -25.29 -7.80
N THR A 173 -4.42 -26.35 -6.98
CA THR A 173 -4.47 -26.26 -5.51
C THR A 173 -3.23 -25.58 -4.95
N PHE A 174 -2.04 -25.97 -5.41
CA PHE A 174 -0.78 -25.35 -4.97
C PHE A 174 -0.75 -23.83 -5.22
N LEU A 175 -1.21 -23.39 -6.40
CA LEU A 175 -1.26 -21.96 -6.73
C LEU A 175 -2.25 -21.18 -5.85
N GLU A 176 -3.37 -21.80 -5.48
CA GLU A 176 -4.36 -21.23 -4.57
C GLU A 176 -3.78 -21.10 -3.14
N ASP A 177 -3.21 -22.19 -2.62
CA ASP A 177 -2.56 -22.22 -1.30
C ASP A 177 -1.39 -21.23 -1.20
N PHE A 178 -0.61 -21.10 -2.28
CA PHE A 178 0.46 -20.12 -2.38
C PHE A 178 -0.07 -18.68 -2.30
N MET A 179 -1.16 -18.36 -2.99
CA MET A 179 -1.76 -17.02 -2.95
C MET A 179 -2.34 -16.70 -1.57
N ALA A 180 -3.00 -17.66 -0.92
CA ALA A 180 -3.48 -17.50 0.46
C ALA A 180 -2.33 -17.32 1.47
N SER A 181 -1.24 -18.07 1.31
CA SER A 181 -0.04 -17.93 2.13
C SER A 181 0.63 -16.57 1.92
N LEU A 182 0.68 -16.10 0.66
CA LEU A 182 1.23 -14.79 0.32
C LEU A 182 0.39 -13.66 0.91
N GLU A 183 -0.93 -13.75 0.85
CA GLU A 183 -1.83 -12.79 1.51
C GLU A 183 -1.52 -12.71 3.02
N THR A 184 -1.49 -13.87 3.68
CA THR A 184 -1.21 -13.97 5.12
C THR A 184 0.16 -13.35 5.45
N TRP A 185 1.18 -13.65 4.65
CA TRP A 185 2.50 -13.06 4.80
C TRP A 185 2.46 -11.53 4.68
N ILE A 186 1.86 -11.00 3.62
CA ILE A 186 1.74 -9.56 3.38
C ILE A 186 1.12 -8.88 4.60
N ARG A 187 0.01 -9.41 5.11
CA ARG A 187 -0.67 -8.85 6.30
C ARG A 187 0.17 -8.93 7.57
N THR A 188 1.03 -9.95 7.68
CA THR A 188 1.90 -10.16 8.85
C THR A 188 3.05 -9.16 8.88
N VAL A 189 3.74 -8.97 7.74
CA VAL A 189 4.92 -8.09 7.67
C VAL A 189 4.61 -6.65 7.29
N HIS A 190 3.39 -6.40 6.83
CA HIS A 190 2.89 -5.08 6.47
C HIS A 190 1.45 -4.91 6.97
N PRO A 191 1.25 -4.82 8.30
CA PRO A 191 -0.07 -4.58 8.87
C PRO A 191 -0.56 -3.17 8.50
N GLY A 192 -1.41 -3.09 7.48
CA GLY A 192 -2.02 -1.84 7.01
C GLY A 192 -1.57 -1.45 5.60
N GLY A 193 -2.28 -1.93 4.58
CA GLY A 193 -2.17 -1.43 3.21
C GLY A 193 -2.33 0.10 3.17
N SER A 194 -1.49 0.77 2.37
CA SER A 194 -1.04 2.16 2.55
C SER A 194 -0.46 2.45 3.95
N SER A 195 0.86 2.63 4.06
CA SER A 195 1.51 2.84 5.36
C SER A 195 0.86 4.00 6.13
N PHE A 196 0.75 3.86 7.46
CA PHE A 196 0.21 4.93 8.31
C PHE A 196 0.97 6.26 8.13
N ASP A 197 2.26 6.21 7.78
CA ASP A 197 3.04 7.38 7.39
C ASP A 197 2.50 8.10 6.14
N ALA A 198 2.07 7.34 5.12
CA ALA A 198 1.44 7.90 3.93
C ALA A 198 0.08 8.51 4.27
N PHE A 199 -0.69 7.82 5.12
CA PHE A 199 -1.94 8.36 5.65
C PHE A 199 -1.72 9.66 6.43
N MET A 200 -0.68 9.77 7.26
CA MET A 200 -0.40 10.98 8.05
C MET A 200 -0.09 12.20 7.18
N LYS A 201 0.57 12.01 6.03
CA LYS A 201 0.75 13.08 5.03
C LYS A 201 -0.58 13.54 4.45
N GLN A 202 -1.49 12.60 4.15
CA GLN A 202 -2.85 12.95 3.72
C GLN A 202 -3.65 13.63 4.84
N ARG A 203 -3.46 13.19 6.09
CA ARG A 203 -4.15 13.71 7.27
C ARG A 203 -3.85 15.19 7.52
N GLU A 204 -2.62 15.62 7.28
CA GLU A 204 -2.23 17.03 7.35
C GLU A 204 -3.02 17.88 6.34
N LYS A 205 -3.13 17.42 5.09
CA LYS A 205 -3.94 18.11 4.08
C LYS A 205 -5.43 18.17 4.47
N ILE A 206 -5.96 17.08 5.03
CA ILE A 206 -7.33 17.02 5.56
C ILE A 206 -7.52 18.03 6.70
N ALA A 207 -6.52 18.22 7.57
CA ALA A 207 -6.57 19.22 8.62
C ALA A 207 -6.62 20.64 8.04
N GLU A 208 -5.86 20.89 6.97
CA GLU A 208 -5.82 22.18 6.28
C GLU A 208 -7.18 22.52 5.63
N ASP A 209 -7.78 21.55 4.93
CA ASP A 209 -9.11 21.72 4.34
C ASP A 209 -10.15 22.06 5.43
N TYR A 210 -10.08 21.35 6.56
CA TYR A 210 -10.98 21.54 7.69
C TYR A 210 -10.90 22.95 8.30
N VAL A 211 -9.69 23.48 8.55
CA VAL A 211 -9.52 24.85 9.08
C VAL A 211 -9.83 25.95 8.05
N ASN A 212 -10.06 25.55 6.79
CA ASN A 212 -10.54 26.41 5.71
C ASN A 212 -12.04 26.25 5.43
N GLY A 213 -12.75 25.51 6.29
CA GLY A 213 -14.19 25.33 6.25
C GLY A 213 -14.69 24.24 5.31
N ASP A 214 -13.81 23.37 4.82
CA ASP A 214 -14.16 22.22 4.00
C ASP A 214 -14.09 20.92 4.82
N ALA A 215 -15.26 20.36 5.16
CA ALA A 215 -15.35 19.10 5.90
C ALA A 215 -15.28 17.86 5.00
N SER A 216 -15.27 18.00 3.67
CA SER A 216 -15.47 16.87 2.74
C SER A 216 -14.38 15.81 2.87
N SER A 217 -13.12 16.23 2.95
CA SER A 217 -11.98 15.34 3.07
C SER A 217 -11.90 14.69 4.46
N LEU A 218 -12.29 15.41 5.52
CA LEU A 218 -12.40 14.83 6.87
C LEU A 218 -13.56 13.84 6.96
N LYS A 219 -14.72 14.14 6.36
CA LYS A 219 -15.90 13.26 6.32
C LYS A 219 -15.58 11.89 5.72
N ALA A 220 -14.66 11.84 4.76
CA ALA A 220 -14.21 10.60 4.13
C ALA A 220 -13.39 9.70 5.08
N ILE A 221 -12.76 10.28 6.10
CA ILE A 221 -11.91 9.57 7.06
C ILE A 221 -12.51 9.48 8.46
N VAL A 222 -13.71 10.00 8.73
CA VAL A 222 -14.36 9.79 10.03
C VAL A 222 -15.11 8.45 10.00
N THR A 223 -14.98 7.66 11.08
CA THR A 223 -15.67 6.37 11.19
C THR A 223 -17.19 6.54 11.10
N ARG A 224 -17.85 5.54 10.52
CA ARG A 224 -19.31 5.37 10.59
C ARG A 224 -19.71 4.22 11.52
N ALA A 225 -18.73 3.53 12.09
CA ALA A 225 -18.92 2.43 13.01
C ALA A 225 -18.66 2.86 14.47
N GLY A 226 -19.39 2.26 15.41
CA GLY A 226 -19.10 2.42 16.83
C GLY A 226 -17.87 1.60 17.27
N PRO A 227 -17.22 1.97 18.39
CA PRO A 227 -17.36 3.23 19.13
C PRO A 227 -16.61 4.38 18.44
N ALA A 228 -17.09 5.61 18.63
CA ALA A 228 -16.41 6.84 18.19
C ALA A 228 -16.54 7.92 19.26
N THR A 229 -15.48 8.71 19.49
CA THR A 229 -15.49 9.77 20.50
C THR A 229 -14.76 11.03 20.04
N PHE A 230 -15.21 12.19 20.51
CA PHE A 230 -14.55 13.47 20.24
C PHE A 230 -14.56 14.34 21.49
N PHE A 231 -13.38 14.74 21.95
CA PHE A 231 -13.15 15.66 23.06
C PHE A 231 -12.62 16.97 22.48
N SER A 232 -13.41 18.02 22.59
CA SER A 232 -13.14 19.30 21.94
C SER A 232 -12.23 20.19 22.79
N PRO A 233 -11.53 21.17 22.18
CA PRO A 233 -10.73 22.16 22.91
C PRO A 233 -11.50 23.00 23.93
N ARG A 234 -12.84 22.95 23.90
CA ARG A 234 -13.73 23.64 24.85
C ARG A 234 -14.05 22.82 26.11
N GLY A 235 -13.51 21.59 26.22
CA GLY A 235 -13.72 20.71 27.37
C GLY A 235 -15.01 19.88 27.33
N ASP A 236 -15.80 20.00 26.26
CA ASP A 236 -16.95 19.11 26.01
C ASP A 236 -16.53 17.82 25.27
N HIS A 237 -17.39 16.80 25.35
CA HIS A 237 -17.18 15.53 24.64
C HIS A 237 -18.45 15.04 23.94
N LEU A 238 -18.26 14.17 22.95
CA LEU A 238 -19.31 13.44 22.24
C LEU A 238 -18.93 11.99 22.06
N GLU A 239 -19.93 11.12 22.04
CA GLU A 239 -19.80 9.70 21.73
C GLU A 239 -20.78 9.30 20.61
N GLY A 240 -20.40 8.30 19.82
CA GLY A 240 -21.19 7.76 18.70
C GLY A 240 -20.79 8.34 17.34
N ALA A 241 -20.67 7.47 16.33
CA ALA A 241 -20.12 7.80 15.02
C ALA A 241 -20.88 8.95 14.32
N ASP A 242 -22.20 8.92 14.31
CA ASP A 242 -23.02 9.96 13.68
C ASP A 242 -22.94 11.31 14.40
N ALA A 243 -22.93 11.29 15.74
CA ALA A 243 -22.84 12.50 16.54
C ALA A 243 -21.47 13.19 16.35
N VAL A 244 -20.39 12.39 16.35
CA VAL A 244 -19.02 12.84 16.10
C VAL A 244 -18.88 13.39 14.67
N ALA A 245 -19.32 12.64 13.65
CA ALA A 245 -19.25 13.09 12.26
C ALA A 245 -20.03 14.39 12.03
N GLY A 246 -21.25 14.49 12.59
CA GLY A 246 -22.06 15.69 12.48
C GLY A 246 -21.46 16.90 13.22
N ARG A 247 -20.69 16.66 14.30
CA ARG A 247 -19.97 17.74 15.00
C ARG A 247 -18.85 18.31 14.14
N TYR A 248 -18.06 17.48 13.48
CA TYR A 248 -17.01 17.96 12.58
C TYR A 248 -17.57 18.81 11.44
N GLU A 249 -18.67 18.40 10.81
CA GLU A 249 -19.29 19.19 9.75
C GLU A 249 -19.75 20.58 10.24
N ARG A 250 -20.34 20.65 11.46
CA ARG A 250 -20.77 21.94 12.05
C ARG A 250 -19.60 22.83 12.45
N ASP A 251 -18.56 22.25 13.05
CA ASP A 251 -17.39 22.99 13.48
C ASP A 251 -16.62 23.52 12.24
N ALA A 252 -16.49 22.71 11.18
CA ALA A 252 -15.90 23.15 9.91
C ALA A 252 -16.60 24.39 9.33
N ALA A 253 -17.94 24.40 9.31
CA ALA A 253 -18.73 25.51 8.79
C ALA A 253 -18.54 26.85 9.52
N SER A 254 -17.89 26.84 10.69
CA SER A 254 -17.57 28.05 11.45
C SER A 254 -16.24 28.70 11.02
N PHE A 255 -15.44 28.02 10.18
CA PHE A 255 -14.17 28.53 9.65
C PHE A 255 -14.36 29.20 8.29
N HIS A 256 -13.60 30.27 8.06
CA HIS A 256 -13.47 30.94 6.77
C HIS A 256 -12.20 30.49 6.06
N LYS A 257 -12.17 30.64 4.73
CA LYS A 257 -10.98 30.38 3.91
C LYS A 257 -9.81 31.30 4.25
N GLY A 258 -8.60 30.84 3.93
CA GLY A 258 -7.35 31.57 4.15
C GLY A 258 -6.70 31.26 5.50
N GLY A 259 -7.04 30.12 6.11
CA GLY A 259 -6.34 29.57 7.25
C GLY A 259 -5.23 28.59 6.84
N ASN A 260 -4.36 28.25 7.77
CA ASN A 260 -3.36 27.20 7.60
C ASN A 260 -3.24 26.36 8.87
N THR A 261 -2.63 25.18 8.73
CA THR A 261 -2.33 24.32 9.87
C THR A 261 -1.07 23.51 9.61
N ASP A 262 -0.39 23.15 10.68
CA ASP A 262 0.77 22.24 10.72
C ASP A 262 0.54 21.20 11.83
N LEU A 263 0.96 19.95 11.58
CA LEU A 263 0.87 18.86 12.56
C LEU A 263 2.29 18.46 13.00
N GLU A 264 2.71 18.94 14.17
CA GLU A 264 3.95 18.51 14.82
C GLU A 264 3.72 17.13 15.46
N VAL A 265 4.03 16.07 14.73
CA VAL A 265 3.88 14.68 15.20
C VAL A 265 5.02 14.33 16.16
N LEU A 266 4.70 14.16 17.45
CA LEU A 266 5.67 13.73 18.47
C LEU A 266 5.79 12.21 18.51
N GLN A 267 4.66 11.51 18.37
CA GLN A 267 4.61 10.06 18.31
C GLN A 267 3.53 9.60 17.36
N ALA A 268 3.83 8.61 16.51
CA ALA A 268 2.89 7.96 15.63
C ALA A 268 3.25 6.47 15.51
N SER A 269 2.25 5.61 15.46
CA SER A 269 2.44 4.18 15.21
C SER A 269 1.15 3.52 14.75
N ALA A 270 1.29 2.39 14.06
CA ALA A 270 0.19 1.52 13.67
C ALA A 270 0.52 0.07 14.03
N SER A 271 -0.48 -0.67 14.47
CA SER A 271 -0.38 -2.09 14.79
C SER A 271 -1.75 -2.74 14.59
N GLY A 272 -1.79 -3.78 13.76
CA GLY A 272 -3.04 -4.45 13.40
C GLY A 272 -4.01 -3.49 12.71
N ASP A 273 -5.22 -3.38 13.24
CA ASP A 273 -6.28 -2.49 12.76
C ASP A 273 -6.29 -1.13 13.45
N LEU A 274 -5.37 -0.84 14.36
CA LEU A 274 -5.32 0.43 15.09
C LEU A 274 -4.08 1.23 14.70
N ALA A 275 -4.27 2.54 14.60
CA ALA A 275 -3.18 3.48 14.51
C ALA A 275 -3.46 4.70 15.37
N PHE A 276 -2.41 5.40 15.78
CA PHE A 276 -2.56 6.63 16.54
C PHE A 276 -1.44 7.60 16.21
N TRP A 277 -1.72 8.88 16.42
CA TRP A 277 -0.68 9.88 16.60
C TRP A 277 -1.01 10.77 17.79
N SER A 278 0.03 11.32 18.40
CA SER A 278 -0.04 12.37 19.41
C SER A 278 1.01 13.43 19.15
N GLY A 279 0.65 14.70 19.35
CA GLY A 279 1.52 15.82 19.05
C GLY A 279 0.85 17.17 19.20
N LEU A 280 1.35 18.18 18.49
CA LEU A 280 0.79 19.52 18.46
C LEU A 280 0.17 19.82 17.10
N GLN A 281 -0.97 20.48 17.10
CA GLN A 281 -1.54 21.11 15.91
C GLN A 281 -1.40 22.62 16.06
N HIS A 282 -0.62 23.23 15.17
CA HIS A 282 -0.51 24.69 15.07
C HIS A 282 -1.46 25.16 13.98
N ALA A 283 -2.54 25.83 14.34
CA ALA A 283 -3.54 26.30 13.39
C ALA A 283 -3.68 27.82 13.44
N LYS A 284 -3.68 28.44 12.26
CA LYS A 284 -4.15 29.81 12.06
C LYS A 284 -5.49 29.73 11.36
N ALA A 285 -6.56 29.69 12.14
CA ALA A 285 -7.92 29.62 11.62
C ALA A 285 -8.52 31.01 11.47
N ARG A 286 -9.46 31.18 10.52
CA ARG A 286 -10.25 32.42 10.41
C ARG A 286 -11.65 32.16 10.94
N ILE A 287 -12.02 32.78 12.06
CA ILE A 287 -13.26 32.47 12.81
C ILE A 287 -14.02 33.77 13.11
N GLY A 288 -15.32 33.67 13.38
CA GLY A 288 -16.17 34.80 13.76
C GLY A 288 -16.84 35.48 12.57
N LYS A 289 -17.64 36.52 12.85
CA LYS A 289 -18.50 37.17 11.82
C LYS A 289 -17.71 37.76 10.65
N ASN A 290 -16.49 38.22 10.91
CA ASN A 290 -15.63 38.89 9.92
C ASN A 290 -14.42 38.02 9.49
N GLY A 291 -14.37 36.75 9.92
CA GLY A 291 -13.26 35.84 9.62
C GLY A 291 -11.92 36.30 10.20
N GLU A 292 -11.90 36.71 11.47
CA GLU A 292 -10.69 37.18 12.15
C GLU A 292 -9.68 36.04 12.29
N ALA A 293 -8.40 36.33 12.02
CA ALA A 293 -7.33 35.35 12.16
C ALA A 293 -7.07 35.08 13.64
N THR A 294 -7.22 33.82 14.04
CA THR A 294 -6.96 33.33 15.39
C THR A 294 -5.92 32.24 15.32
N GLU A 295 -4.82 32.41 16.04
CA GLU A 295 -3.79 31.39 16.19
C GLU A 295 -4.12 30.52 17.41
N MET A 296 -3.99 29.21 17.25
CA MET A 296 -4.17 28.24 18.32
C MET A 296 -3.16 27.12 18.18
N THR A 297 -2.58 26.72 19.31
CA THR A 297 -1.80 25.49 19.42
C THR A 297 -2.59 24.52 20.27
N LEU A 298 -2.89 23.36 19.71
CA LEU A 298 -3.64 22.31 20.39
C LEU A 298 -2.72 21.11 20.60
N ARG A 299 -2.70 20.55 21.81
CA ARG A 299 -2.23 19.17 22.01
C ARG A 299 -3.30 18.25 21.49
N VAL A 300 -2.95 17.37 20.56
CA VAL A 300 -3.90 16.49 19.88
C VAL A 300 -3.47 15.03 20.04
N THR A 301 -4.42 14.17 20.35
CA THR A 301 -4.31 12.72 20.19
C THR A 301 -5.44 12.26 19.29
N GLU A 302 -5.09 11.56 18.20
CA GLU A 302 -6.06 10.91 17.34
C GLU A 302 -5.80 9.41 17.30
N VAL A 303 -6.87 8.62 17.38
CA VAL A 303 -6.85 7.17 17.16
C VAL A 303 -7.67 6.86 15.93
N PHE A 304 -7.12 5.99 15.11
CA PHE A 304 -7.69 5.51 13.87
C PHE A 304 -7.90 4.01 13.95
N ARG A 305 -8.96 3.55 13.30
CA ARG A 305 -9.20 2.14 13.03
C ARG A 305 -9.16 1.93 11.53
N LEU A 306 -8.49 0.88 11.08
CA LEU A 306 -8.50 0.47 9.69
C LEU A 306 -9.88 -0.14 9.39
N GLU A 307 -10.71 0.59 8.65
CA GLU A 307 -12.04 0.14 8.22
C GLU A 307 -12.07 0.18 6.69
N ASP A 308 -12.43 -0.95 6.06
CA ASP A 308 -12.52 -1.09 4.60
C ASP A 308 -11.24 -0.67 3.85
N GLY A 309 -10.07 -0.78 4.49
CA GLY A 309 -8.79 -0.38 3.87
C GLY A 309 -8.42 1.07 3.94
N ALA A 310 -9.12 1.85 4.74
CA ALA A 310 -8.73 3.21 5.05
C ALA A 310 -8.70 3.41 6.57
N PHE A 311 -7.72 4.15 7.06
CA PHE A 311 -7.72 4.60 8.44
C PHE A 311 -8.89 5.57 8.65
N LYS A 312 -9.78 5.20 9.58
CA LYS A 312 -10.93 6.00 10.01
C LYS A 312 -10.69 6.55 11.41
N LEU A 313 -10.86 7.85 11.59
CA LEU A 313 -10.80 8.55 12.85
C LEU A 313 -11.93 8.05 13.76
N VAL A 314 -11.55 7.37 14.84
CA VAL A 314 -12.47 6.82 15.85
C VAL A 314 -12.38 7.57 17.17
N HIS A 315 -11.27 8.26 17.43
CA HIS A 315 -11.12 9.12 18.59
C HIS A 315 -10.31 10.35 18.22
N ARG A 316 -10.75 11.52 18.69
CA ARG A 316 -9.93 12.72 18.72
C ARG A 316 -10.09 13.41 20.06
N HIS A 317 -8.99 13.73 20.70
CA HIS A 317 -8.94 14.63 21.85
C HIS A 317 -8.00 15.77 21.55
N ALA A 318 -8.49 16.99 21.67
CA ALA A 318 -7.70 18.20 21.50
C ALA A 318 -7.88 19.13 22.69
N ASP A 319 -6.77 19.63 23.25
CA ASP A 319 -6.74 20.61 24.34
C ASP A 319 -5.85 21.80 23.98
N PRO A 320 -6.20 23.04 24.35
CA PRO A 320 -5.29 24.18 24.20
C PRO A 320 -3.99 24.00 24.98
N VAL A 321 -2.87 24.39 24.37
CA VAL A 321 -1.60 24.56 25.10
C VAL A 321 -1.62 25.96 25.74
N HIS A 322 -1.50 26.02 27.06
CA HIS A 322 -1.41 27.25 27.85
C HIS A 322 0.04 27.66 28.09
#